data_AF-A0AA92WD22-F1
#
_entry.id   AF-A0AA92WD22-F1
#
_cell.length_a   1.000
_cell.length_b   1.000
_cell.length_c   1.000
_cell.angle_alpha   90.00
_cell.angle_beta   90.00
_cell.angle_gamma   90.00
#
_symmetry.space_group_name_H-M   'P 1'
#
loop_
_entity.id
_entity.type
_entity.pdbx_description
1 polymer ?
#
loop_
_entity_poly.entity_id
_entity_poly.type
_entity_poly.pdbx_seq_one_letter_code
_entity_poly.pdbx_strand_id
1 'polypeptide(L)'
;FDNDPEKVPSLALTVGVGTVMAAREVMILCNGHNKARALQAAIEGPVTQAWTISALQTHPCGIIVCDDAATDELKVSTYRYFKDIEKNNL
;
A
#
# COMPACT_ATOMS: atom_id res chain seq x y z
N PHE A 1 7.19 17.95 -14.25
CA PHE A 1 8.53 17.84 -14.84
C PHE A 1 8.48 17.55 -16.35
N ASP A 2 7.43 17.98 -17.08
CA ASP A 2 7.31 17.85 -18.54
C ASP A 2 7.64 16.46 -19.14
N ASN A 3 7.38 15.37 -18.41
CA ASN A 3 7.79 14.00 -18.75
C ASN A 3 9.30 13.82 -19.02
N ASP A 4 10.12 14.70 -18.45
CA ASP A 4 11.57 14.68 -18.54
C ASP A 4 12.16 14.24 -17.18
N PRO A 5 12.72 13.01 -17.10
CA PRO A 5 13.32 12.49 -15.87
C PRO A 5 14.47 13.34 -15.34
N GLU A 6 15.21 14.03 -16.21
CA GLU A 6 16.36 14.86 -15.82
C GLU A 6 15.95 16.09 -15.00
N LYS A 7 14.68 16.49 -15.10
CA LYS A 7 14.12 17.59 -14.30
C LYS A 7 13.69 17.14 -12.90
N VAL A 8 13.60 15.84 -12.63
CA VAL A 8 13.18 15.31 -11.32
C VAL A 8 14.37 15.35 -10.35
N PRO A 9 14.23 15.95 -9.14
CA PRO A 9 15.32 15.95 -8.16
C PRO A 9 15.76 14.53 -7.78
N SER A 10 17.08 14.30 -7.74
CA SER A 10 17.67 13.00 -7.40
C SER A 10 17.69 12.69 -5.90
N LEU A 11 17.41 13.67 -5.05
CA LEU A 11 17.43 13.56 -3.60
C LEU A 11 16.13 14.11 -3.00
N ALA A 12 15.69 13.50 -1.91
CA ALA A 12 14.52 13.92 -1.15
C ALA A 12 14.75 13.74 0.37
N LEU A 13 14.11 14.58 1.17
CA LEU A 13 13.98 14.36 2.60
C LEU A 13 12.68 13.60 2.84
N THR A 14 12.76 12.46 3.52
CA THR A 14 11.61 11.61 3.85
C THR A 14 11.64 11.25 5.32
N VAL A 15 10.45 11.04 5.88
CA VAL A 15 10.32 10.33 7.15
C VAL A 15 10.73 8.86 6.95
N GLY A 16 11.27 8.24 8.00
CA GLY A 16 11.59 6.82 7.98
C GLY A 16 10.34 5.95 8.18
N VAL A 17 10.45 4.67 7.81
CA VAL A 17 9.37 3.69 8.04
C VAL A 17 8.98 3.65 9.53
N GLY A 18 9.96 3.63 10.43
CA GLY A 18 9.69 3.63 11.87
C GLY A 18 8.92 4.86 12.35
N THR A 19 9.12 6.02 11.73
CA THR A 19 8.37 7.24 12.06
C THR A 19 6.91 7.13 11.64
N VAL A 20 6.64 6.61 10.44
CA VAL A 20 5.26 6.35 9.98
C VAL A 20 4.57 5.33 10.88
N MET A 21 5.28 4.26 11.23
CA MET A 21 4.77 3.17 12.08
C MET A 21 4.60 3.56 13.56
N ALA A 22 5.11 4.72 13.97
CA ALA A 22 4.88 5.27 15.31
C ALA A 22 3.59 6.11 15.40
N ALA A 23 2.89 6.32 14.28
CA ALA A 23 1.60 6.99 14.28
C ALA A 23 0.54 6.15 15.03
N ARG A 24 -0.53 6.80 15.50
CA ARG A 24 -1.66 6.08 16.11
C ARG A 24 -2.42 5.23 15.09
N GLU A 25 -2.51 5.74 13.87
CA GLU A 25 -3.25 5.15 12.76
C GLU A 25 -2.56 5.55 11.46
N VAL A 26 -2.47 4.60 10.52
CA VAL A 26 -1.84 4.80 9.21
C VAL A 26 -2.83 4.40 8.13
N MET A 27 -3.17 5.35 7.24
CA MET A 27 -4.01 5.13 6.08
C MET A 27 -3.20 5.29 4.79
N ILE A 28 -3.32 4.30 3.90
CA ILE A 28 -2.62 4.28 2.61
C ILE A 28 -3.66 4.29 1.48
N LEU A 29 -3.45 5.13 0.48
CA LEU A 29 -4.26 5.17 -0.74
C LEU A 29 -3.52 4.44 -1.88
N CYS A 30 -4.20 3.53 -2.55
CA CYS A 30 -3.64 2.71 -3.62
C CYS A 30 -4.57 2.72 -4.85
N ASN A 31 -4.17 3.36 -5.93
CA ASN A 31 -5.02 3.50 -7.13
C ASN A 31 -4.29 3.04 -8.39
N GLY A 32 -5.01 2.27 -9.22
CA GLY A 32 -4.64 1.90 -10.57
C GLY A 32 -3.74 0.67 -10.67
N HIS A 33 -3.73 0.07 -11.86
CA HIS A 33 -3.01 -1.18 -12.16
C HIS A 33 -1.50 -1.10 -11.85
N ASN A 34 -0.88 0.07 -12.00
CA ASN A 34 0.54 0.28 -11.71
C ASN A 34 0.91 0.01 -10.23
N LYS A 35 -0.08 -0.13 -9.35
CA LYS A 35 0.09 -0.39 -7.93
C LYS A 35 -0.29 -1.81 -7.53
N ALA A 36 -0.83 -2.63 -8.43
CA ALA A 36 -1.36 -3.95 -8.10
C ALA A 36 -0.33 -4.88 -7.48
N ARG A 37 0.87 -4.95 -8.07
CA ARG A 37 2.00 -5.70 -7.50
C ARG A 37 2.42 -5.25 -6.11
N ALA A 38 2.42 -3.93 -5.87
CA ALA A 38 2.79 -3.39 -4.57
C ALA A 38 1.72 -3.71 -3.51
N LEU A 39 0.43 -3.68 -3.89
CA LEU A 39 -0.68 -4.07 -3.02
C LEU A 39 -0.62 -5.56 -2.67
N GLN A 40 -0.33 -6.41 -3.65
CA GLN A 40 -0.13 -7.84 -3.45
C GLN A 40 1.01 -8.12 -2.46
N ALA A 41 2.15 -7.45 -2.62
CA ALA A 41 3.27 -7.60 -1.69
C ALA A 41 2.94 -7.09 -0.28
N ALA A 42 2.13 -6.02 -0.17
CA ALA A 42 1.70 -5.46 1.11
C ALA A 42 0.75 -6.39 1.89
N ILE A 43 -0.17 -7.08 1.20
CA ILE A 43 -1.24 -7.87 1.82
C ILE A 43 -0.90 -9.35 1.92
N GLU A 44 -0.38 -9.95 0.84
CA GLU A 44 -0.16 -11.40 0.73
C GLU A 44 1.32 -11.80 0.85
N GLY A 45 2.23 -10.84 0.70
CA GLY A 45 3.67 -11.06 0.79
C GLY A 45 4.20 -11.08 2.23
N PRO A 46 5.43 -11.58 2.45
CA PRO A 46 6.08 -11.50 3.75
C PRO A 46 6.55 -10.08 4.06
N VAL A 47 6.70 -9.75 5.34
CA VAL A 47 7.35 -8.50 5.76
C VAL A 47 8.81 -8.48 5.27
N THR A 48 9.13 -7.51 4.41
CA THR A 48 10.46 -7.38 3.79
C THR A 48 10.82 -5.94 3.47
N GLN A 49 12.10 -5.59 3.60
CA GLN A 49 12.64 -4.28 3.24
C GLN A 49 12.59 -3.99 1.73
N ALA A 50 12.48 -5.01 0.88
CA ALA A 50 12.30 -4.83 -0.56
C ALA A 50 10.94 -4.20 -0.90
N TRP A 51 9.95 -4.40 -0.03
CA TRP A 51 8.61 -3.84 -0.12
C TRP A 51 8.25 -3.19 1.22
N THR A 52 8.76 -1.99 1.48
CA THR A 52 8.65 -1.33 2.78
C THR A 52 7.21 -1.16 3.28
N ILE A 53 6.23 -1.12 2.37
CA ILE A 53 4.79 -1.11 2.69
C ILE A 53 4.33 -2.35 3.46
N SER A 54 5.00 -3.50 3.29
CA SER A 54 4.72 -4.73 4.06
C SER A 54 4.96 -4.54 5.57
N ALA A 55 5.71 -3.53 5.99
CA ALA A 55 5.82 -3.17 7.40
C ALA A 55 4.45 -2.84 8.02
N LEU A 56 3.48 -2.35 7.24
CA LEU A 56 2.13 -2.04 7.74
C LEU A 56 1.42 -3.24 8.37
N GLN A 57 1.79 -4.48 7.98
CA GLN A 57 1.26 -5.71 8.60
C GLN A 57 1.53 -5.80 10.11
N THR A 58 2.54 -5.08 10.62
CA THR A 58 2.86 -5.03 12.06
C THR A 58 2.25 -3.83 12.78
N HIS A 59 1.58 -2.93 12.06
CA HIS A 59 0.94 -1.76 12.65
C HIS A 59 -0.36 -2.17 13.36
N PRO A 60 -0.61 -1.72 14.60
CA PRO A 60 -1.82 -2.08 15.33
C PRO A 60 -3.10 -1.52 14.69
N CYS A 61 -3.00 -0.45 13.89
CA CYS A 61 -4.14 0.18 13.21
C CYS A 61 -3.74 0.70 11.82
N GLY A 62 -3.67 -0.20 10.84
CA GLY A 62 -3.33 0.11 9.46
C GLY A 62 -4.51 -0.10 8.52
N ILE A 63 -4.79 0.88 7.65
CA ILE A 63 -5.88 0.83 6.68
C ILE A 63 -5.30 1.07 5.27
N ILE A 64 -5.72 0.26 4.31
CA ILE A 64 -5.43 0.47 2.89
C ILE A 64 -6.75 0.68 2.16
N VAL A 65 -6.90 1.83 1.52
CA VAL A 65 -8.03 2.14 0.63
C VAL A 65 -7.55 1.99 -0.80
N CYS A 66 -8.23 1.16 -1.58
CA CYS A 66 -7.86 0.89 -2.96
C CYS A 66 -9.05 0.88 -3.93
N ASP A 67 -8.77 1.15 -5.20
CA ASP A 67 -9.72 0.92 -6.28
C ASP A 67 -9.64 -0.52 -6.79
N ASP A 68 -10.64 -0.97 -7.55
CA ASP A 68 -10.67 -2.34 -8.05
C ASP A 68 -9.45 -2.64 -8.97
N ALA A 69 -8.98 -1.66 -9.75
CA ALA A 69 -7.83 -1.83 -10.65
C ALA A 69 -6.52 -2.14 -9.92
N ALA A 70 -6.32 -1.60 -8.71
CA ALA A 70 -5.16 -1.95 -7.89
C ALA A 70 -5.25 -3.37 -7.28
N THR A 71 -6.39 -4.06 -7.37
CA THR A 71 -6.57 -5.40 -6.78
C THR A 71 -6.28 -6.56 -7.73
N ASP A 72 -5.93 -6.28 -8.99
CA ASP A 72 -5.80 -7.30 -10.05
C ASP A 72 -4.79 -8.42 -9.75
N GLU A 73 -3.75 -8.15 -8.96
CA GLU A 73 -2.74 -9.15 -8.59
C GLU A 73 -3.07 -9.87 -7.26
N LEU A 74 -4.15 -9.50 -6.57
CA LEU A 74 -4.61 -10.21 -5.38
C LEU A 74 -5.28 -11.53 -5.75
N LYS A 75 -5.19 -12.52 -4.86
CA LYS A 75 -6.03 -13.71 -4.97
C LYS A 75 -7.49 -13.31 -4.80
N VAL A 76 -8.35 -13.93 -5.59
CA VAL A 76 -9.82 -13.74 -5.52
C VAL A 76 -10.34 -13.98 -4.09
N SER A 77 -9.77 -14.94 -3.36
CA SER A 77 -10.12 -15.20 -1.96
C SER A 77 -9.80 -14.02 -1.03
N THR A 78 -8.64 -13.38 -1.21
CA THR A 78 -8.20 -12.22 -0.42
C THR A 78 -9.10 -11.03 -0.67
N TYR A 79 -9.40 -10.75 -1.94
CA TYR A 79 -10.32 -9.68 -2.33
C TYR A 79 -11.71 -9.88 -1.72
N ARG A 80 -12.27 -11.09 -1.84
CA ARG A 80 -13.59 -11.41 -1.27
C ARG A 80 -13.60 -11.33 0.25
N TYR A 81 -12.53 -11.76 0.92
CA TYR A 81 -12.39 -11.68 2.37
C TYR A 81 -12.54 -10.23 2.87
N PHE A 82 -11.79 -9.29 2.30
CA PHE A 82 -11.88 -7.89 2.72
C PHE A 82 -13.18 -7.21 2.28
N LYS A 83 -13.73 -7.55 1.11
CA LYS A 83 -15.06 -7.04 0.70
C LYS A 83 -16.18 -7.51 1.63
N ASP A 84 -16.09 -8.71 2.17
CA ASP A 84 -17.08 -9.22 3.12
C ASP A 84 -16.96 -8.53 4.48
N ILE A 85 -15.74 -8.35 4.99
CA ILE A 85 -15.47 -7.60 6.23
C ILE A 85 -16.01 -6.17 6.14
N GLU A 86 -15.73 -5.47 5.04
CA GLU A 86 -16.08 -4.06 4.84
C GLU A 86 -17.45 -3.85 4.17
N LYS A 87 -18.27 -4.90 4.05
CA LYS A 87 -19.55 -4.86 3.31
C LYS A 87 -20.50 -3.74 3.74
N ASN A 88 -20.46 -3.33 5.01
CA ASN A 88 -21.34 -2.28 5.55
C ASN A 88 -20.72 -0.88 5.48
N ASN A 89 -19.45 -0.76 5.10
CA ASN A 89 -18.67 0.48 5.08
C ASN A 89 -18.33 0.94 3.65
N LEU A 90 -18.67 0.13 2.64
CA LEU A 90 -18.52 0.38 1.21
C LEU A 90 -19.87 0.68 0.56
#